data_AF-A0A4P1RU31-F1
#
_entry.id   AF-A0A4P1RU31-F1
#
_cell.length_a   1.000
_cell.length_b   1.000
_cell.length_c   1.000
_cell.angle_alpha   90.00
_cell.angle_beta   90.00
_cell.angle_gamma   90.00
#
_symmetry.space_group_name_H-M   'P 1'
#
loop_
_entity.id
_entity.type
_entity.pdbx_description
1 polymer ?
#
loop_
_entity_poly.entity_id
_entity_poly.type
_entity_poly.pdbx_seq_one_letter_code
_entity_poly.pdbx_strand_id
1 'polypeptide(L)'
;MHPITWLDLRIRGSQLSRNFRRKCKISRKGLFACAADVNGIMHWVSEAHRNCWHVLLDASSLIMGKDNLRLALNRPDFVVTSVDSTNSNASTITCLLVRKKSFYIFTASLANE
;
A
#
# COMPACT_ATOMS: atom_id res chain seq x y z
N MET A 1 3.79 -29.38 2.75
CA MET A 1 2.33 -29.58 2.84
C MET A 1 1.79 -28.46 3.72
N HIS A 2 1.25 -27.39 3.15
CA HIS A 2 0.67 -26.29 3.95
C HIS A 2 -0.76 -26.66 4.36
N PRO A 3 -1.23 -26.29 5.57
CA PRO A 3 -2.51 -26.78 6.06
C PRO A 3 -3.66 -26.14 5.28
N ILE A 4 -4.51 -26.97 4.69
CA ILE A 4 -5.62 -26.64 3.77
C ILE A 4 -6.75 -25.80 4.43
N THR A 5 -6.67 -25.52 5.73
CA THR A 5 -7.78 -24.91 6.50
C THR A 5 -7.43 -23.62 7.23
N TRP A 6 -6.29 -22.99 6.95
CA TRP A 6 -6.09 -21.61 7.41
C TRP A 6 -7.16 -20.74 6.76
N LEU A 7 -7.93 -20.03 7.60
CA LEU A 7 -9.05 -19.14 7.23
C LEU A 7 -8.85 -18.60 5.82
N ASP A 8 -9.81 -18.80 4.92
CA ASP A 8 -9.85 -18.04 3.69
C ASP A 8 -10.07 -16.57 4.07
N LEU A 9 -8.98 -15.84 4.27
CA LEU A 9 -8.94 -14.42 4.61
C LEU A 9 -9.23 -13.54 3.38
N ARG A 10 -9.60 -14.14 2.25
CA ARG A 10 -10.03 -13.40 1.06
C ARG A 10 -11.29 -12.61 1.38
N ILE A 11 -11.14 -11.29 1.38
CA ILE A 11 -12.26 -10.37 1.38
C ILE A 11 -12.83 -10.26 -0.03
N ARG A 12 -14.15 -10.40 -0.17
CA ARG A 12 -14.83 -10.10 -1.44
C ARG A 12 -14.73 -8.62 -1.76
N GLY A 13 -14.52 -8.26 -3.02
CA GLY A 13 -14.38 -6.87 -3.44
C GLY A 13 -15.51 -5.95 -2.97
N SER A 14 -16.77 -6.40 -3.09
CA SER A 14 -17.93 -5.62 -2.63
C SER A 14 -17.91 -5.32 -1.13
N GLN A 15 -17.37 -6.23 -0.32
CA GLN A 15 -17.20 -6.02 1.13
C GLN A 15 -16.08 -5.02 1.40
N LEU A 16 -14.97 -5.08 0.66
CA LEU A 16 -13.85 -4.13 0.78
C LEU A 16 -14.28 -2.70 0.47
N SER A 17 -14.94 -2.46 -0.69
CA SER A 17 -15.44 -1.13 -1.05
C SER A 17 -16.43 -0.58 -0.01
N ARG A 18 -17.28 -1.44 0.55
CA ARG A 18 -18.21 -1.06 1.61
C ARG A 18 -17.48 -0.70 2.91
N ASN A 19 -16.40 -1.38 3.24
CA ASN A 19 -15.57 -1.05 4.40
C ASN A 19 -14.88 0.30 4.22
N PHE A 20 -14.33 0.57 3.03
CA PHE A 20 -13.74 1.88 2.73
C PHE A 20 -14.75 3.01 2.97
N ARG A 21 -15.95 2.89 2.38
CA ARG A 21 -17.04 3.88 2.53
C ARG A 21 -17.55 4.06 3.95
N ARG A 22 -17.57 3.01 4.77
CA ARG A 22 -18.10 3.10 6.14
C ARG A 22 -17.11 3.73 7.09
N LYS A 23 -15.86 3.28 7.06
CA LYS A 23 -14.83 3.72 8.00
C LYS A 23 -14.29 5.11 7.65
N CYS A 24 -14.37 5.54 6.39
CA CYS A 24 -13.97 6.91 6.02
C CYS A 24 -14.84 7.99 6.70
N LYS A 25 -16.08 7.66 7.04
CA LYS A 25 -16.99 8.53 7.80
C LYS A 25 -16.58 8.67 9.27
N ILE A 26 -15.87 7.67 9.80
CA ILE A 26 -15.39 7.63 11.18
C ILE A 26 -14.01 8.30 11.27
N SER A 27 -13.11 8.01 10.33
CA SER A 27 -11.80 8.63 10.21
C SER A 27 -11.49 8.95 8.76
N ARG A 28 -11.13 10.20 8.48
CA ARG A 28 -10.76 10.68 7.14
C ARG A 28 -9.37 10.20 6.68
N LYS A 29 -8.64 9.41 7.49
CA LYS A 29 -7.25 8.98 7.21
C LYS A 29 -7.01 7.51 7.56
N GLY A 30 -7.77 6.60 6.96
CA GLY A 30 -7.52 5.16 7.09
C GLY A 30 -6.31 4.71 6.25
N LEU A 31 -5.69 3.57 6.59
CA LEU A 31 -4.62 2.95 5.81
C LEU A 31 -5.10 1.61 5.21
N PHE A 32 -5.01 1.49 3.89
CA PHE A 32 -5.23 0.24 3.17
C PHE A 32 -3.88 -0.32 2.72
N ALA A 33 -3.49 -1.47 3.29
CA ALA A 33 -2.30 -2.20 2.88
C ALA A 33 -2.68 -3.35 1.94
N CYS A 34 -1.96 -3.50 0.83
CA CYS A 34 -2.18 -4.59 -0.12
C CYS A 34 -0.86 -5.07 -0.72
N ALA A 35 -0.74 -6.37 -0.97
CA ALA A 35 0.39 -6.93 -1.70
C ALA A 35 0.43 -6.38 -3.13
N ALA A 36 1.63 -6.14 -3.64
CA ALA A 36 1.85 -5.82 -5.04
C ALA A 36 1.65 -7.09 -5.86
N ASP A 37 0.55 -7.15 -6.59
CA ASP A 37 0.34 -8.16 -7.62
C ASP A 37 0.58 -7.52 -8.99
N VAL A 38 1.42 -8.20 -9.80
CA VAL A 38 1.73 -7.85 -11.19
C VAL A 38 0.46 -7.81 -12.05
N ASN A 39 -0.62 -8.51 -11.63
CA ASN A 39 -1.85 -8.72 -12.42
C ASN A 39 -3.09 -7.90 -12.03
N GLY A 40 -3.00 -6.85 -11.18
CA GLY A 40 -4.05 -5.81 -11.22
C GLY A 40 -4.81 -5.48 -9.93
N ILE A 41 -4.12 -5.37 -8.81
CA ILE A 41 -4.67 -4.71 -7.60
C ILE A 41 -4.79 -3.18 -7.78
N MET A 42 -4.46 -2.67 -8.98
CA MET A 42 -4.53 -1.25 -9.37
C MET A 42 -5.87 -0.56 -9.06
N HIS A 43 -6.99 -1.25 -9.28
CA HIS A 43 -8.32 -0.66 -9.09
C HIS A 43 -8.63 -0.38 -7.61
N TRP A 44 -8.06 -1.16 -6.69
CA TRP A 44 -8.23 -0.97 -5.26
C TRP A 44 -7.52 0.27 -4.74
N VAL A 45 -6.39 0.64 -5.34
CA VAL A 45 -5.68 1.88 -5.01
C VAL A 45 -6.58 3.09 -5.30
N SER A 46 -7.20 3.11 -6.48
CA SER A 46 -8.13 4.17 -6.88
C SER A 46 -9.38 4.21 -6.00
N GLU A 47 -9.96 3.05 -5.68
CA GLU A 47 -11.15 2.98 -4.83
C GLU A 47 -10.84 3.42 -3.39
N ALA A 48 -9.68 3.06 -2.84
CA ALA A 48 -9.25 3.51 -1.52
C ALA A 48 -9.10 5.05 -1.47
N HIS A 49 -8.40 5.63 -2.45
CA HIS A 49 -8.22 7.10 -2.54
C HIS A 49 -9.55 7.85 -2.67
N ARG A 50 -10.49 7.36 -3.49
CA ARG A 50 -11.85 7.95 -3.61
C ARG A 50 -12.59 7.98 -2.29
N ASN A 51 -12.23 7.11 -1.35
CA ASN A 51 -12.82 7.01 -0.03
C ASN A 51 -11.91 7.61 1.07
N CYS A 52 -10.92 8.45 0.71
CA CYS A 52 -10.00 9.09 1.65
C CYS A 52 -9.14 8.12 2.48
N TRP A 53 -8.82 6.96 1.93
CA TRP A 53 -7.84 6.06 2.52
C TRP A 53 -6.46 6.27 1.89
N HIS A 54 -5.42 6.30 2.71
CA HIS A 54 -4.05 6.14 2.25
C HIS A 54 -3.81 4.69 1.84
N VAL A 55 -2.90 4.49 0.89
CA VAL A 55 -2.57 3.17 0.34
C VAL A 55 -1.10 2.85 0.54
N LEU A 56 -0.85 1.73 1.21
CA LEU A 56 0.45 1.07 1.29
C LEU A 56 0.48 -0.12 0.35
N LEU A 57 1.43 -0.11 -0.58
CA LEU A 57 1.64 -1.19 -1.53
C LEU A 57 2.84 -2.01 -1.06
N ASP A 58 2.61 -3.25 -0.68
CA ASP A 58 3.64 -4.17 -0.21
C ASP A 58 4.24 -4.95 -1.38
N ALA A 59 5.38 -4.49 -1.86
CA ALA A 59 6.21 -5.11 -2.88
C ALA A 59 7.41 -5.87 -2.30
N SER A 60 7.41 -6.18 -0.99
CA SER A 60 8.53 -6.87 -0.32
C SER A 60 8.82 -8.27 -0.87
N SER A 61 7.83 -8.91 -1.49
CA SER A 61 7.97 -10.21 -2.14
C SER A 61 8.42 -10.14 -3.60
N LEU A 62 8.50 -8.95 -4.20
CA LEU A 62 8.92 -8.76 -5.58
C LEU A 62 10.44 -8.64 -5.69
N ILE A 63 11.00 -9.15 -6.79
CA ILE A 63 12.44 -9.05 -7.05
C ILE A 63 12.71 -7.70 -7.70
N MET A 64 13.36 -6.81 -6.95
CA MET A 64 13.70 -5.48 -7.42
C MET A 64 14.56 -5.56 -8.70
N GLY A 65 14.13 -4.86 -9.76
CA GLY A 65 14.80 -4.84 -11.06
C GLY A 65 14.32 -5.90 -12.06
N LYS A 66 13.63 -6.96 -11.61
CA LYS A 66 12.97 -7.94 -12.48
C LYS A 66 11.49 -7.62 -12.67
N ASP A 67 10.81 -7.24 -11.59
CA ASP A 67 9.39 -6.91 -11.60
C ASP A 67 9.17 -5.40 -11.80
N ASN A 68 8.53 -5.03 -12.92
CA ASN A 68 8.23 -3.64 -13.23
C ASN A 68 6.90 -3.20 -12.60
N LEU A 69 6.98 -2.66 -11.39
CA LEU A 69 5.81 -2.08 -10.73
C LEU A 69 5.49 -0.69 -11.32
N ARG A 70 4.31 -0.55 -11.93
CA ARG A 70 3.85 0.72 -12.53
C ARG A 70 3.38 1.74 -11.46
N LEU A 71 4.27 2.12 -10.54
CA LEU A 71 4.01 3.04 -9.42
C LEU A 71 3.49 4.41 -9.87
N ALA A 72 3.90 4.87 -11.06
CA ALA A 72 3.45 6.12 -11.65
C ALA A 72 1.96 6.13 -12.05
N LEU A 73 1.38 4.95 -12.32
CA LEU A 73 -0.01 4.80 -12.77
C LEU A 73 -0.97 4.86 -11.58
N ASN A 74 -0.82 3.95 -10.61
CA ASN A 74 -1.76 3.87 -9.47
C ASN A 74 -1.44 4.83 -8.36
N ARG A 75 -0.20 5.28 -8.33
CA ARG A 75 0.24 6.29 -7.42
C ARG A 75 -0.07 6.00 -5.93
N PRO A 76 0.43 4.91 -5.32
CA PRO A 76 0.25 4.66 -3.88
C PRO A 76 0.92 5.74 -3.01
N ASP A 77 0.52 5.84 -1.75
CA ASP A 77 1.09 6.78 -0.77
C ASP A 77 2.39 6.25 -0.17
N PHE A 78 2.44 4.93 0.06
CA PHE A 78 3.55 4.22 0.64
C PHE A 78 3.87 2.97 -0.17
N VAL A 79 5.14 2.59 -0.22
CA VAL A 79 5.57 1.31 -0.81
C VAL A 79 6.54 0.64 0.15
N VAL A 80 6.27 -0.63 0.49
CA VAL A 80 7.24 -1.48 1.20
C VAL A 80 7.95 -2.32 0.14
N THR A 81 9.27 -2.42 0.19
CA THR A 81 10.08 -3.22 -0.75
C THR A 81 11.27 -3.80 -0.03
N SER A 82 11.74 -4.95 -0.47
CA SER A 82 12.95 -5.59 0.07
C SER A 82 14.05 -5.60 -0.99
N VAL A 83 15.28 -5.40 -0.57
CA VAL A 83 16.48 -5.48 -1.41
C VAL A 83 17.47 -6.40 -0.73
N ASP A 84 17.89 -7.45 -1.43
CA ASP A 84 18.93 -8.34 -0.95
C ASP A 84 20.31 -7.78 -1.31
N SER A 85 21.19 -7.67 -0.32
CA SER A 85 22.56 -7.26 -0.55
C SER A 85 23.33 -8.41 -1.23
N THR A 86 23.80 -8.20 -2.46
CA THR A 86 24.51 -9.21 -3.26
C THR A 86 25.93 -9.52 -2.76
N ASN A 87 26.38 -8.94 -1.64
CA ASN A 87 27.76 -9.03 -1.17
C ASN A 87 27.85 -9.75 0.18
N SER A 88 28.49 -10.93 0.15
CA SER A 88 29.08 -11.76 1.24
C SER A 88 28.28 -12.12 2.49
N ASN A 89 27.28 -11.35 2.91
CA ASN A 89 26.36 -11.66 3.99
C ASN A 89 24.94 -11.52 3.43
N ALA A 90 24.15 -12.61 3.42
CA ALA A 90 22.77 -12.62 2.95
C ALA A 90 21.87 -11.77 3.86
N SER A 91 21.97 -10.44 3.73
CA SER A 91 21.19 -9.47 4.48
C SER A 91 20.10 -8.90 3.58
N THR A 92 18.86 -8.98 4.05
CA THR A 92 17.71 -8.34 3.40
C THR A 92 17.46 -7.00 4.06
N ILE A 93 17.45 -5.94 3.26
CA ILE A 93 17.08 -4.59 3.71
C ILE A 93 15.65 -4.32 3.25
N THR A 94 14.76 -4.08 4.21
CA THR A 94 13.37 -3.69 3.92
C THR A 94 13.23 -2.18 4.02
N CYS A 95 12.74 -1.56 2.96
CA CYS A 95 12.59 -0.12 2.82
C CYS A 95 11.11 0.27 2.79
N LEU A 96 10.76 1.35 3.49
CA LEU A 96 9.50 2.06 3.33
C LEU A 96 9.72 3.32 2.49
N LEU A 97 9.23 3.33 1.27
CA LEU A 97 9.25 4.49 0.39
C LEU A 97 7.97 5.30 0.60
N VAL A 98 8.13 6.56 0.99
CA VAL A 98 7.02 7.47 1.27
C VAL A 98 6.91 8.48 0.15
N ARG A 99 5.71 8.66 -0.39
CA ARG A 99 5.47 9.76 -1.31
C ARG A 99 5.41 11.08 -0.56
N LYS A 100 6.28 12.01 -0.96
CA LYS A 100 6.35 13.38 -0.41
C LYS A 100 4.97 14.04 -0.24
N LYS A 101 4.17 14.16 -1.32
CA LYS A 101 2.84 14.81 -1.26
C LYS A 101 1.82 14.13 -0.34
N SER A 102 2.02 12.85 -0.03
CA SER A 102 1.13 12.09 0.85
C SER A 102 1.49 12.26 2.32
N PHE A 103 2.73 12.69 2.61
CA PHE A 103 3.25 12.86 3.96
C PHE A 103 3.31 14.32 4.43
N TYR A 104 3.33 15.29 3.51
CA TYR A 104 3.22 16.70 3.89
C TYR A 104 1.84 16.98 4.47
N ILE A 105 1.79 17.03 5.80
CA ILE A 105 0.73 17.72 6.53
C ILE A 105 0.92 19.20 6.21
N PHE A 106 -0.07 19.79 5.55
CA PHE A 106 -0.11 21.24 5.32
C PHE A 106 -0.08 21.91 6.70
N THR A 107 1.08 22.44 7.10
CA THR A 107 1.24 23.33 8.25
C THR A 107 0.64 24.69 7.91
N ALA A 108 -0.63 24.75 7.54
CA ALA A 108 -1.32 26.01 7.27
C ALA A 108 -2.47 26.26 8.23
N SER A 109 -2.17 26.12 9.52
CA SER A 109 -3.01 26.66 10.57
C SER A 109 -2.20 27.39 11.65
N LEU A 110 -0.97 27.82 11.34
CA LEU A 110 -0.10 28.58 12.26
C LEU A 110 0.40 29.90 11.65
N ALA A 111 -0.22 30.39 10.57
CA ALA A 111 0.15 31.65 9.91
C ALA A 111 -0.99 32.69 9.89
N ASN A 112 -1.84 32.68 10.92
CA ASN A 112 -2.74 33.80 11.20
C ASN A 112 -2.45 34.25 12.65
N GLU A 113 -1.41 35.08 12.78
CA GLU A 113 -1.33 36.13 13.81
C GLU A 113 -2.16 37.34 13.36
#